data_AF-A0A3N4KA71-F1
#
_entry.id   AF-A0A3N4KA71-F1
#
_cell.length_a   1.000
_cell.length_b   1.000
_cell.length_c   1.000
_cell.angle_alpha   90.00
_cell.angle_beta   90.00
_cell.angle_gamma   90.00
#
_symmetry.space_group_name_H-M   'P 1'
#
loop_
_entity.id
_entity.type
_entity.pdbx_description
1 polymer ?
#
loop_
_entity_poly.entity_id
_entity_poly.type
_entity_poly.pdbx_seq_one_letter_code
_entity_poly.pdbx_strand_id
1 'polypeptide(L)'
;MPATYVPLAGNISDEEWQQFLQWRSERQREDPQNDMKSPTQDEDDTPSLPPPPPVVVLDEHQTDGLGQLVEPRDEGEGEGVDGGEQQLKNDSPSSKKRKGKKRSFGREYKLEAISYLENSTMQPTPTSSETPVSVRHCAKKYGVEPKNIRDWRRQVQKIRDSETGSKCIGSGRKPDWPEMEDRLHRLFALERERGKKIEDSTWFFTNGKDIFEQVYPEHVVISPEGGKRYTLK
;
A
#
# COMPACT_ATOMS: atom_id res chain seq x y z
N MET A 1 0.85 -50.08 -16.75
CA MET A 1 0.90 -48.77 -17.41
C MET A 1 1.76 -47.84 -16.56
N PRO A 2 3.02 -47.55 -16.92
CA PRO A 2 3.83 -46.60 -16.16
C PRO A 2 3.32 -45.16 -16.37
N ALA A 3 3.19 -44.41 -15.29
CA ALA A 3 2.71 -43.04 -15.27
C ALA A 3 3.72 -42.10 -15.94
N THR A 4 3.29 -41.43 -17.00
CA THR A 4 4.05 -40.35 -17.65
C THR A 4 4.14 -39.14 -16.73
N TYR A 5 5.35 -38.87 -16.24
CA TYR A 5 5.72 -37.68 -15.48
C TYR A 5 5.76 -36.46 -16.42
N VAL A 6 4.94 -35.44 -16.12
CA VAL A 6 4.92 -34.16 -16.85
C VAL A 6 5.67 -33.13 -16.00
N PRO A 7 6.83 -32.61 -16.44
CA PRO A 7 7.59 -31.62 -15.68
C PRO A 7 6.90 -30.26 -15.74
N LEU A 8 6.43 -29.76 -14.59
CA LEU A 8 6.04 -28.35 -14.46
C LEU A 8 7.29 -27.50 -14.27
N ALA A 9 7.44 -26.51 -15.15
CA ALA A 9 8.53 -25.55 -15.17
C ALA A 9 8.79 -24.88 -13.81
N GLY A 10 10.07 -24.93 -13.40
CA GLY A 10 10.63 -24.23 -12.25
C GLY A 10 11.56 -25.12 -11.43
N ASN A 11 12.62 -25.64 -12.06
CA ASN A 11 13.59 -26.57 -11.46
C ASN A 11 14.34 -25.90 -10.30
N ILE A 12 13.84 -26.10 -9.08
CA ILE A 12 14.71 -26.18 -7.90
C ILE A 12 15.04 -27.66 -7.78
N SER A 13 16.32 -28.02 -7.84
CA SER A 13 16.77 -29.40 -7.60
C SER A 13 16.35 -29.85 -6.21
N ASP A 14 16.10 -31.15 -6.03
CA ASP A 14 15.83 -31.72 -4.70
C ASP A 14 16.98 -31.40 -3.72
N GLU A 15 18.21 -31.30 -4.23
CA GLU A 15 19.39 -30.85 -3.47
C GLU A 15 19.33 -29.37 -3.07
N GLU A 16 18.84 -28.48 -3.96
CA GLU A 16 18.66 -27.07 -3.64
C GLU A 16 17.53 -26.86 -2.60
N TRP A 17 16.51 -27.73 -2.63
CA TRP A 17 15.45 -27.72 -1.63
C TRP A 17 15.95 -28.21 -0.26
N GLN A 18 16.79 -29.25 -0.24
CA GLN A 18 17.44 -29.74 0.98
C GLN A 18 18.38 -28.67 1.58
N GLN A 19 19.17 -27.97 0.75
CA GLN A 19 20.01 -26.86 1.20
C GLN A 19 19.19 -25.71 1.82
N PHE A 20 18.03 -25.39 1.22
CA PHE A 20 17.12 -24.37 1.78
C PHE A 20 16.55 -24.78 3.15
N LEU A 21 16.18 -26.05 3.32
CA LEU A 21 15.69 -26.57 4.61
C LEU A 21 16.78 -26.55 5.69
N GLN A 22 18.02 -26.89 5.34
CA GLN A 22 19.16 -26.84 6.25
C GLN A 22 19.47 -25.40 6.70
N TRP A 23 19.55 -24.45 5.76
CA TRP A 23 19.72 -23.02 6.05
C TRP A 23 18.63 -22.48 6.99
N ARG A 24 17.37 -22.90 6.79
CA ARG A 24 16.24 -22.50 7.63
C ARG A 24 16.35 -23.04 9.07
N SER A 25 16.86 -24.26 9.24
CA SER A 25 17.07 -24.85 10.57
C SER A 25 18.19 -24.17 11.34
N GLU A 26 19.24 -23.72 10.65
CA GLU A 26 20.41 -23.07 11.23
C GLU A 26 20.05 -21.68 11.78
N ARG A 27 19.22 -20.92 11.05
CA ARG A 27 18.72 -19.61 11.49
C ARG A 27 17.75 -19.63 12.68
N GLN A 28 17.11 -20.78 12.95
CA GLN A 28 16.27 -20.92 14.14
C GLN A 28 17.05 -21.36 15.37
N ARG A 29 18.34 -21.68 15.22
CA ARG A 29 19.24 -22.03 16.33
C ARG A 29 20.04 -20.83 16.84
N GLU A 30 20.10 -19.76 16.06
CA GLU A 30 20.62 -18.46 16.48
C GLU A 30 19.52 -17.64 17.18
N ASP A 31 19.03 -18.14 18.31
CA ASP A 31 18.42 -17.25 19.30
C ASP A 31 19.54 -16.32 19.81
N PRO A 32 19.35 -15.00 19.81
CA PRO A 32 20.30 -14.10 20.46
C PRO A 32 20.26 -14.40 21.95
N GLN A 33 21.26 -15.14 22.40
CA GLN A 33 21.66 -15.18 23.79
C GLN A 33 22.12 -13.77 24.14
N ASN A 34 21.14 -12.93 24.48
CA ASN A 34 21.34 -11.59 25.00
C ASN A 34 22.12 -11.75 26.31
N ASP A 35 23.42 -11.53 26.23
CA ASP A 35 24.28 -11.24 27.36
C ASP A 35 23.71 -10.04 28.10
N MET A 36 22.86 -10.30 29.09
CA MET A 36 22.57 -9.35 30.16
C MET A 36 23.84 -9.17 30.99
N LYS A 37 24.73 -8.32 30.47
CA LYS A 37 25.79 -7.71 31.24
C LYS A 37 25.14 -6.58 32.04
N SER A 38 24.88 -6.85 33.33
CA SER A 38 24.39 -5.84 34.27
C SER A 38 25.33 -4.63 34.28
N PRO A 39 24.84 -3.40 34.07
CA PRO A 39 25.68 -2.22 34.19
C PRO A 39 25.90 -1.93 35.68
N THR A 40 27.18 -1.96 36.05
CA THR A 40 27.72 -1.42 37.29
C THR A 40 27.27 0.03 37.44
N GLN A 41 26.75 0.33 38.63
CA GLN A 41 26.24 1.61 39.06
C GLN A 41 27.43 2.41 39.62
N ASP A 42 27.91 3.40 38.87
CA ASP A 42 28.88 4.40 39.35
C ASP A 42 28.28 5.81 39.18
N GLU A 43 28.03 6.39 40.35
CA GLU A 43 27.89 7.76 40.85
C GLU A 43 27.99 8.97 39.89
N ASP A 44 27.02 9.87 40.08
CA ASP A 44 27.08 11.34 40.16
C ASP A 44 27.98 12.15 39.20
N ASP A 45 27.34 12.83 38.23
CA ASP A 45 27.54 14.27 38.04
C ASP A 45 26.38 14.85 37.20
N THR A 46 25.39 15.45 37.89
CA THR A 46 24.23 16.10 37.26
C THR A 46 24.50 17.60 37.09
N PRO A 47 24.78 18.12 35.88
CA PRO A 47 24.76 19.56 35.65
C PRO A 47 23.31 20.06 35.61
N SER A 48 22.99 20.92 36.58
CA SER A 48 21.75 21.66 36.73
C SER A 48 21.36 22.39 35.43
N LEU A 49 20.25 21.99 34.81
CA LEU A 49 19.62 22.71 33.70
C LEU A 49 18.77 23.88 34.23
N PRO A 50 18.80 25.06 33.57
CA PRO A 50 18.01 26.21 33.97
C PRO A 50 16.51 25.97 33.75
N PRO A 51 15.65 26.58 34.59
CA PRO A 51 14.21 26.38 34.55
C PRO A 51 13.58 26.90 33.23
N PRO A 52 12.54 26.23 32.73
CA PRO A 52 11.83 26.67 31.53
C PRO A 52 11.03 27.97 31.79
N PRO A 53 10.88 28.82 30.76
CA PRO A 53 10.08 30.04 30.87
C PRO A 53 8.57 29.72 31.03
N PRO A 54 7.80 30.65 31.63
CA PRO A 54 6.39 30.46 31.94
C PRO A 54 5.55 30.30 30.67
N VAL A 55 4.77 29.22 30.63
CA VAL A 55 3.75 28.95 29.60
C VAL A 55 2.60 29.93 29.79
N VAL A 56 2.44 30.84 28.84
CA VAL A 56 1.26 31.70 28.74
C VAL A 56 0.13 30.86 28.15
N VAL A 57 -0.80 30.42 29.00
CA VAL A 57 -2.06 29.79 28.58
C VAL A 57 -2.96 30.91 28.05
N LEU A 58 -3.13 30.95 26.72
CA LEU A 58 -4.10 31.82 26.08
C LEU A 58 -5.47 31.13 26.12
N ASP A 59 -6.40 31.79 26.79
CA ASP A 59 -7.78 31.43 27.01
C ASP A 59 -8.54 31.18 25.70
N GLU A 60 -9.32 30.11 25.69
CA GLU A 60 -9.99 29.54 24.53
C GLU A 60 -11.37 30.20 24.38
N HIS A 61 -11.51 31.07 23.39
CA HIS A 61 -12.77 31.73 23.07
C HIS A 61 -13.80 30.73 22.49
N GLN A 62 -14.72 30.33 23.36
CA GLN A 62 -16.17 30.25 23.18
C GLN A 62 -16.71 30.45 21.74
N THR A 63 -17.16 29.35 21.12
CA THR A 63 -18.11 29.40 20.00
C THR A 63 -19.39 28.68 20.38
N ASP A 64 -20.40 29.46 20.76
CA ASP A 64 -21.81 29.08 20.72
C ASP A 64 -22.25 28.96 19.26
N GLY A 65 -23.01 27.90 18.91
CA GLY A 65 -23.35 27.66 17.51
C GLY A 65 -24.37 26.57 17.25
N LEU A 66 -25.57 26.74 17.83
CA LEU A 66 -26.90 26.41 17.30
C LEU A 66 -27.13 25.10 16.53
N GLY A 67 -28.11 24.34 17.03
CA GLY A 67 -28.53 23.06 16.51
C GLY A 67 -29.22 23.08 15.14
N GLN A 68 -29.33 21.89 14.57
CA GLN A 68 -30.45 21.54 13.72
C GLN A 68 -30.82 20.07 13.95
N LEU A 69 -31.99 19.92 14.57
CA LEU A 69 -32.79 18.72 14.70
C LEU A 69 -33.27 18.34 13.29
N VAL A 70 -32.81 17.20 12.76
CA VAL A 70 -33.37 16.60 11.55
C VAL A 70 -34.26 15.44 11.99
N GLU A 71 -35.55 15.67 11.84
CA GLU A 71 -36.63 14.71 12.02
C GLU A 71 -36.48 13.48 11.10
N PRO A 72 -36.79 12.27 11.58
CA PRO A 72 -36.91 11.08 10.75
C PRO A 72 -38.23 11.11 9.96
N ARG A 73 -38.14 10.99 8.63
CA ARG A 73 -39.32 10.77 7.78
C ARG A 73 -39.62 9.28 7.66
N ASP A 74 -40.88 9.03 7.94
CA ASP A 74 -41.58 7.77 8.06
C ASP A 74 -42.21 7.34 6.73
N GLU A 75 -42.51 6.05 6.67
CA GLU A 75 -43.48 5.31 5.83
C GLU A 75 -43.37 5.32 4.29
N GLY A 76 -43.34 4.09 3.76
CA GLY A 76 -43.50 3.78 2.34
C GLY A 76 -43.61 2.28 2.13
N GLU A 77 -44.56 1.66 2.82
CA GLU A 77 -45.00 0.28 2.59
C GLU A 77 -45.56 0.13 1.17
N GLY A 78 -45.19 -0.96 0.52
CA GLY A 78 -45.64 -1.33 -0.81
C GLY A 78 -45.59 -2.83 -0.98
N GLU A 79 -46.46 -3.53 -0.25
CA GLU A 79 -46.89 -4.88 -0.59
C GLU A 79 -47.68 -4.84 -1.91
N GLY A 80 -47.33 -5.70 -2.85
CA GLY A 80 -48.01 -5.72 -4.14
C GLY A 80 -47.57 -6.87 -5.05
N VAL A 81 -48.15 -8.03 -4.80
CA VAL A 81 -48.50 -9.08 -5.78
C VAL A 81 -47.35 -9.89 -6.37
N ASP A 82 -47.03 -10.98 -5.67
CA ASP A 82 -46.42 -12.20 -6.21
C ASP A 82 -47.51 -13.11 -6.79
N GLY A 83 -47.28 -13.63 -8.01
CA GLY A 83 -48.12 -14.65 -8.62
C GLY A 83 -48.20 -14.59 -10.14
N GLY A 84 -47.47 -15.48 -10.82
CA GLY A 84 -48.00 -16.14 -12.02
C GLY A 84 -47.25 -15.96 -13.35
N GLU A 85 -46.33 -16.90 -13.60
CA GLU A 85 -46.21 -17.67 -14.86
C GLU A 85 -45.79 -17.01 -16.20
N GLN A 86 -44.53 -17.32 -16.55
CA GLN A 86 -44.11 -18.01 -17.78
C GLN A 86 -44.62 -17.49 -19.14
N GLN A 87 -43.70 -16.92 -19.94
CA GLN A 87 -43.38 -17.49 -21.26
C GLN A 87 -42.15 -16.83 -21.92
N LEU A 88 -41.12 -17.66 -22.10
CA LEU A 88 -40.16 -17.72 -23.21
C LEU A 88 -40.20 -16.57 -24.24
N LYS A 89 -39.19 -15.69 -24.20
CA LYS A 89 -38.68 -14.99 -25.38
C LYS A 89 -37.17 -15.12 -25.44
N ASN A 90 -36.75 -16.01 -26.33
CA ASN A 90 -35.37 -16.17 -26.79
C ASN A 90 -35.02 -14.99 -27.69
N ASP A 91 -34.67 -13.85 -27.11
CA ASP A 91 -33.94 -12.79 -27.82
C ASP A 91 -32.60 -12.64 -27.14
N SER A 92 -31.54 -13.21 -27.75
CA SER A 92 -30.16 -13.07 -27.30
C SER A 92 -29.79 -11.59 -27.17
N PRO A 93 -29.75 -11.01 -25.95
CA PRO A 93 -29.17 -9.71 -25.78
C PRO A 93 -27.67 -9.96 -25.77
N SER A 94 -26.98 -9.50 -26.82
CA SER A 94 -25.53 -9.35 -26.82
C SER A 94 -25.16 -8.38 -25.68
N SER A 95 -25.15 -8.93 -24.46
CA SER A 95 -24.79 -8.24 -23.25
C SER A 95 -23.29 -8.02 -23.37
N LYS A 96 -22.92 -6.82 -23.81
CA LYS A 96 -21.56 -6.31 -23.69
C LYS A 96 -21.17 -6.46 -22.22
N LYS A 97 -20.51 -7.57 -21.88
CA LYS A 97 -20.04 -7.85 -20.51
C LYS A 97 -19.23 -6.65 -20.08
N ARG A 98 -19.80 -5.82 -19.21
CA ARG A 98 -19.10 -4.68 -18.62
C ARG A 98 -17.85 -5.26 -17.96
N LYS A 99 -16.67 -4.95 -18.51
CA LYS A 99 -15.40 -5.39 -17.94
C LYS A 99 -15.41 -4.99 -16.46
N GLY A 100 -15.46 -5.97 -15.57
CA GLY A 100 -15.55 -5.73 -14.14
C GLY A 100 -14.43 -4.79 -13.70
N LYS A 101 -14.77 -3.79 -12.88
CA LYS A 101 -13.79 -2.85 -12.34
C LYS A 101 -12.74 -3.67 -11.58
N LYS A 102 -11.47 -3.62 -12.02
CA LYS A 102 -10.38 -4.32 -11.35
C LYS A 102 -10.34 -3.86 -9.88
N ARG A 103 -10.45 -4.79 -8.94
CA ARG A 103 -10.36 -4.49 -7.51
C ARG A 103 -8.90 -4.23 -7.15
N SER A 104 -8.61 -3.10 -6.51
CA SER A 104 -7.32 -2.85 -5.88
C SER A 104 -7.36 -3.35 -4.43
N PHE A 105 -6.24 -3.94 -3.99
CA PHE A 105 -6.10 -4.50 -2.64
C PHE A 105 -5.08 -3.67 -1.86
N GLY A 106 -5.40 -3.35 -0.61
CA GLY A 106 -4.50 -2.61 0.29
C GLY A 106 -3.31 -3.46 0.74
N ARG A 107 -2.27 -2.80 1.26
CA ARG A 107 -1.06 -3.42 1.82
C ARG A 107 -1.38 -4.50 2.86
N GLU A 108 -2.12 -4.15 3.92
CA GLU A 108 -2.41 -5.06 5.03
C GLU A 108 -3.11 -6.33 4.56
N TYR A 109 -4.09 -6.17 3.66
CA TYR A 109 -4.83 -7.29 3.08
C TYR A 109 -3.91 -8.28 2.34
N LYS A 110 -2.93 -7.76 1.59
CA LYS A 110 -1.96 -8.59 0.88
C LYS A 110 -1.02 -9.30 1.85
N LEU A 111 -0.54 -8.60 2.89
CA LEU A 111 0.34 -9.16 3.91
C LEU A 111 -0.35 -10.22 4.74
N GLU A 112 -1.62 -10.02 5.09
CA GLU A 112 -2.44 -10.99 5.80
C GLU A 112 -2.61 -12.27 4.97
N ALA A 113 -2.91 -12.14 3.67
CA ALA A 113 -3.01 -13.29 2.77
C ALA A 113 -1.69 -14.05 2.63
N ILE A 114 -0.54 -13.36 2.59
CA ILE A 114 0.78 -14.00 2.56
C ILE A 114 1.06 -14.69 3.90
N SER A 115 0.81 -14.03 5.03
CA SER A 115 0.99 -14.61 6.37
C SER A 115 0.15 -15.87 6.56
N TYR A 116 -1.11 -15.84 6.10
CA TYR A 116 -1.98 -17.02 6.13
C TYR A 116 -1.42 -18.17 5.28
N LEU A 117 -0.89 -17.88 4.09
CA LEU A 117 -0.29 -18.90 3.23
C LEU A 117 0.96 -19.52 3.86
N GLU A 118 1.79 -18.73 4.55
CA GLU A 118 3.08 -19.18 5.08
C GLU A 118 2.97 -19.85 6.46
N ASN A 119 2.05 -19.39 7.31
CA ASN A 119 1.99 -19.79 8.71
C ASN A 119 0.81 -20.71 9.06
N SER A 120 -0.20 -20.84 8.18
CA SER A 120 -1.38 -21.65 8.51
C SER A 120 -1.28 -23.06 7.95
N THR A 121 -1.80 -24.02 8.72
CA THR A 121 -2.03 -25.39 8.29
C THR A 121 -3.50 -25.61 7.95
N MET A 122 -3.75 -26.57 7.07
CA MET A 122 -5.08 -27.04 6.71
C MET A 122 -5.26 -28.48 7.12
N GLN A 123 -6.46 -28.76 7.60
CA GLN A 123 -6.99 -30.10 7.74
C GLN A 123 -7.98 -30.35 6.59
N PRO A 124 -7.56 -30.98 5.48
CA PRO A 124 -8.45 -31.21 4.35
C PRO A 124 -9.57 -32.20 4.66
N THR A 125 -9.38 -33.08 5.65
CA THR A 125 -10.38 -34.00 6.19
C THR A 125 -10.19 -34.14 7.71
N PRO A 126 -11.23 -34.51 8.48
CA PRO A 126 -11.14 -34.68 9.94
C PRO A 126 -10.18 -35.79 10.39
N THR A 127 -9.68 -36.62 9.45
CA THR A 127 -8.78 -37.75 9.72
C THR A 127 -7.39 -37.53 9.12
N SER A 128 -7.16 -36.43 8.40
CA SER A 128 -5.88 -36.14 7.75
C SER A 128 -4.86 -35.60 8.75
N SER A 129 -3.59 -35.81 8.42
CA SER A 129 -2.49 -35.04 9.01
C SER A 129 -2.55 -33.58 8.52
N GLU A 130 -2.03 -32.66 9.33
CA GLU A 130 -1.90 -31.24 8.98
C GLU A 130 -1.05 -31.08 7.72
N THR A 131 -1.58 -30.35 6.74
CA THR A 131 -0.85 -30.01 5.52
C THR A 131 -0.72 -28.50 5.40
N PRO A 132 0.35 -27.96 4.80
CA PRO A 132 0.48 -26.53 4.59
C PRO A 132 -0.65 -25.99 3.69
N VAL A 133 -1.14 -24.77 3.96
CA VAL A 133 -2.16 -24.13 3.13
C VAL A 133 -1.69 -24.04 1.67
N SER A 134 -2.53 -24.52 0.75
CA SER A 134 -2.28 -24.33 -0.68
C SER A 134 -2.63 -22.91 -1.14
N VAL A 135 -1.93 -22.43 -2.17
CA VAL A 135 -2.22 -21.13 -2.81
C VAL A 135 -3.68 -21.04 -3.26
N ARG A 136 -4.25 -22.14 -3.77
CA ARG A 136 -5.64 -22.19 -4.23
C ARG A 136 -6.63 -22.03 -3.07
N HIS A 137 -6.32 -22.61 -1.92
CA HIS A 137 -7.16 -22.43 -0.73
C HIS A 137 -7.08 -21.01 -0.20
N CYS A 138 -5.87 -20.45 -0.07
CA CYS A 138 -5.67 -19.05 0.30
C CYS A 138 -6.46 -18.12 -0.64
N ALA A 139 -6.34 -18.32 -1.96
CA ALA A 139 -7.07 -17.55 -2.95
C ALA A 139 -8.60 -17.63 -2.77
N LYS A 140 -9.12 -18.81 -2.45
CA LYS A 140 -10.56 -19.00 -2.15
C LYS A 140 -10.98 -18.27 -0.88
N LYS A 141 -10.20 -18.35 0.21
CA LYS A 141 -10.46 -17.67 1.48
C LYS A 141 -10.52 -16.14 1.30
N TYR A 142 -9.58 -15.59 0.54
CA TYR A 142 -9.49 -14.15 0.28
C TYR A 142 -10.30 -13.71 -0.97
N GLY A 143 -11.02 -14.59 -1.66
CA GLY A 143 -11.81 -14.21 -2.84
C GLY A 143 -11.00 -13.53 -3.95
N VAL A 144 -9.74 -13.95 -4.12
CA VAL A 144 -8.83 -13.41 -5.14
C VAL A 144 -8.38 -14.49 -6.11
N GLU A 145 -7.87 -14.07 -7.27
CA GLU A 145 -7.31 -15.01 -8.22
C GLU A 145 -6.00 -15.62 -7.65
N PRO A 146 -5.75 -16.94 -7.80
CA PRO A 146 -4.51 -17.57 -7.34
C PRO A 146 -3.23 -16.91 -7.88
N LYS A 147 -3.32 -16.28 -9.05
CA LYS A 147 -2.23 -15.49 -9.63
C LYS A 147 -1.82 -14.33 -8.72
N ASN A 148 -2.79 -13.59 -8.17
CA ASN A 148 -2.52 -12.45 -7.29
C ASN A 148 -1.74 -12.87 -6.04
N ILE A 149 -2.11 -14.00 -5.42
CA ILE A 149 -1.39 -14.53 -4.25
C ILE A 149 0.08 -14.83 -4.59
N ARG A 150 0.35 -15.43 -5.76
CA ARG A 150 1.73 -15.69 -6.22
C ARG A 150 2.50 -14.41 -6.47
N ASP A 151 1.86 -13.44 -7.13
CA ASP A 151 2.47 -12.14 -7.43
C ASP A 151 2.79 -11.37 -6.15
N TRP A 152 1.86 -11.35 -5.18
CA TRP A 152 2.09 -10.72 -3.88
C TRP A 152 3.21 -11.42 -3.11
N ARG A 153 3.25 -12.75 -3.12
CA ARG A 153 4.34 -13.51 -2.50
C ARG A 153 5.70 -13.14 -3.11
N ARG A 154 5.80 -13.01 -4.44
CA ARG A 154 7.03 -12.56 -5.12
C ARG A 154 7.40 -11.11 -4.78
N GLN A 155 6.41 -10.28 -4.47
CA GLN A 155 6.57 -8.86 -4.17
C GLN A 155 6.53 -8.56 -2.67
N VAL A 156 6.66 -9.57 -1.79
CA VAL A 156 6.44 -9.42 -0.34
C VAL A 156 7.27 -8.29 0.25
N GLN A 157 8.55 -8.17 -0.13
CA GLN A 157 9.42 -7.11 0.37
C GLN A 157 8.92 -5.72 -0.05
N LYS A 158 8.57 -5.54 -1.33
CA LYS A 158 8.01 -4.27 -1.84
C LYS A 158 6.69 -3.90 -1.17
N ILE A 159 5.88 -4.89 -0.80
CA ILE A 159 4.63 -4.67 -0.06
C ILE A 159 4.94 -4.23 1.38
N ARG A 160 5.92 -4.86 2.04
CA ARG A 160 6.36 -4.46 3.39
C ARG A 160 6.90 -3.05 3.41
N ASP A 161 7.72 -2.69 2.42
CA ASP A 161 8.33 -1.36 2.28
C ASP A 161 7.32 -0.27 1.87
N SER A 162 6.13 -0.66 1.38
CA SER A 162 5.08 0.30 1.02
C SER A 162 4.41 0.91 2.25
N GLU A 163 3.91 2.13 2.11
CA GLU A 163 3.19 2.84 3.17
C GLU A 163 1.93 2.09 3.62
N THR A 164 1.65 2.15 4.92
CA THR A 164 0.44 1.61 5.54
C THR A 164 -0.81 2.14 4.83
N GLY A 165 -1.73 1.24 4.49
CA GLY A 165 -2.97 1.59 3.77
C GLY A 165 -2.80 1.83 2.26
N SER A 166 -1.57 1.86 1.72
CA SER A 166 -1.37 2.01 0.28
C SER A 166 -1.97 0.85 -0.52
N LYS A 167 -2.67 1.18 -1.60
CA LYS A 167 -3.25 0.21 -2.54
C LYS A 167 -2.31 -0.11 -3.71
N CYS A 168 -1.30 0.73 -3.92
CA CYS A 168 -0.36 0.63 -5.03
C CYS A 168 1.02 0.23 -4.50
N ILE A 169 1.57 -0.87 -5.02
CA ILE A 169 2.90 -1.36 -4.64
C ILE A 169 3.92 -0.67 -5.52
N GLY A 170 4.46 0.45 -5.03
CA GLY A 170 5.42 1.29 -5.75
C GLY A 170 4.80 1.97 -6.98
N SER A 171 4.94 3.28 -7.09
CA SER A 171 4.86 3.90 -8.42
C SER A 171 6.08 3.40 -9.19
N GLY A 172 5.89 2.44 -10.10
CA GLY A 172 6.98 1.89 -10.91
C GLY A 172 7.57 2.91 -11.90
N ARG A 173 6.95 4.09 -12.04
CA ARG A 173 7.49 5.18 -12.83
C ARG A 173 8.45 5.99 -11.97
N LYS A 174 9.72 5.94 -12.35
CA LYS A 174 10.69 6.91 -11.86
C LYS A 174 10.25 8.29 -12.35
N PRO A 175 10.37 9.33 -11.52
CA PRO A 175 10.26 10.72 -11.98
C PRO A 175 11.16 10.95 -13.20
N ASP A 176 10.64 11.65 -14.20
CA ASP A 176 11.46 12.06 -15.35
C ASP A 176 12.51 13.10 -14.91
N TRP A 177 12.18 13.91 -13.90
CA TRP A 177 12.98 15.01 -13.36
C TRP A 177 13.05 14.96 -11.83
N PRO A 178 13.75 13.96 -11.24
CA PRO A 178 13.69 13.69 -9.81
C PRO A 178 14.16 14.85 -8.94
N GLU A 179 15.20 15.58 -9.35
CA GLU A 179 15.73 16.70 -8.56
C GLU A 179 14.80 17.91 -8.55
N MET A 180 14.15 18.19 -9.68
CA MET A 180 13.16 19.27 -9.77
C MET A 180 11.91 18.93 -8.95
N GLU A 181 11.40 17.70 -9.06
CA GLU A 181 10.24 17.25 -8.28
C GLU A 181 10.50 17.28 -6.77
N ASP A 182 11.67 16.84 -6.31
CA ASP A 182 12.05 16.88 -4.89
C ASP A 182 12.12 18.33 -4.35
N ARG A 183 12.75 19.25 -5.09
CA ARG A 183 12.78 20.67 -4.71
C ARG A 183 11.37 21.28 -4.69
N LEU A 184 10.55 20.99 -5.69
CA LEU A 184 9.18 21.49 -5.76
C LEU A 184 8.33 20.97 -4.60
N HIS A 185 8.48 19.69 -4.23
CA HIS A 185 7.81 19.09 -3.09
C HIS A 185 8.22 19.75 -1.77
N ARG A 186 9.51 20.05 -1.58
CA ARG A 186 9.98 20.78 -0.37
C ARG A 186 9.38 22.17 -0.27
N LEU A 187 9.34 22.93 -1.37
CA LEU A 187 8.69 24.24 -1.37
C LEU A 187 7.21 24.14 -1.03
N PHE A 188 6.52 23.15 -1.60
CA PHE A 188 5.11 22.91 -1.32
C PHE A 188 4.88 22.58 0.17
N ALA A 189 5.70 21.69 0.74
CA ALA A 189 5.62 21.33 2.15
C ALA A 189 5.81 22.56 3.07
N LEU A 190 6.82 23.40 2.79
CA LEU A 190 7.06 24.63 3.54
C LEU A 190 5.88 25.62 3.46
N GLU A 191 5.26 25.77 2.29
CA GLU A 191 4.09 26.65 2.14
C GLU A 191 2.85 26.08 2.85
N ARG A 192 2.70 24.75 2.90
CA ARG A 192 1.64 24.08 3.65
C ARG A 192 1.84 24.19 5.16
N GLU A 193 3.06 24.08 5.65
CA GLU A 193 3.41 24.30 7.06
C GLU A 193 3.12 25.75 7.50
N ARG A 194 3.28 26.72 6.59
CA ARG A 194 2.87 28.12 6.78
C ARG A 194 1.36 28.33 6.79
N GLY A 195 0.57 27.27 6.62
CA GLY A 195 -0.89 27.33 6.58
C GLY A 195 -1.47 27.84 5.27
N LYS A 196 -0.65 28.06 4.23
CA LYS A 196 -1.18 28.48 2.92
C LYS A 196 -1.83 27.29 2.22
N LYS A 197 -2.98 27.53 1.61
CA LYS A 197 -3.66 26.55 0.76
C LYS A 197 -3.28 26.82 -0.69
N ILE A 198 -2.49 25.92 -1.28
CA ILE A 198 -2.14 25.98 -2.69
C ILE A 198 -3.22 25.23 -3.45
N GLU A 199 -4.20 25.96 -3.97
CA GLU A 199 -5.27 25.40 -4.82
C GLU A 199 -4.92 25.47 -6.31
N ASP A 200 -4.11 26.48 -6.67
CA ASP A 200 -3.84 26.80 -8.06
C ASP A 200 -2.73 25.93 -8.64
N SER A 201 -3.05 25.23 -9.73
CA SER A 201 -2.07 24.50 -10.54
C SER A 201 -0.98 25.44 -11.09
N THR A 202 -1.31 26.71 -11.30
CA THR A 202 -0.37 27.78 -11.72
C THR A 202 0.82 27.88 -10.79
N TRP A 203 0.64 27.70 -9.47
CA TRP A 203 1.73 27.75 -8.51
C TRP A 203 2.79 26.69 -8.81
N PHE A 204 2.36 25.45 -9.13
CA PHE A 204 3.27 24.37 -9.49
C PHE A 204 3.99 24.65 -10.80
N PHE A 205 3.32 25.23 -11.80
CA PHE A 205 3.96 25.56 -13.08
C PHE A 205 4.98 26.68 -12.94
N THR A 206 4.68 27.73 -12.18
CA THR A 206 5.62 28.84 -11.98
C THR A 206 6.86 28.38 -11.23
N ASN A 207 6.67 27.80 -10.04
CA ASN A 207 7.80 27.32 -9.23
C ASN A 207 8.55 26.17 -9.92
N GLY A 208 7.82 25.28 -10.60
CA GLY A 208 8.41 24.19 -11.37
C GLY A 208 9.30 24.69 -12.50
N LYS A 209 8.86 25.72 -13.25
CA LYS A 209 9.70 26.37 -14.28
C LYS A 209 10.94 27.01 -13.69
N ASP A 210 10.79 27.78 -12.62
CA ASP A 210 11.92 28.46 -11.99
C ASP A 210 12.97 27.46 -11.48
N ILE A 211 12.53 26.35 -10.87
CA ILE A 211 13.43 25.27 -10.43
C ILE A 211 14.05 24.56 -11.64
N PHE A 212 13.25 24.27 -12.68
CA PHE A 212 13.74 23.58 -13.87
C PHE A 212 14.85 24.38 -14.56
N GLU A 213 14.70 25.70 -14.68
CA GLU A 213 15.73 26.57 -15.26
C GLU A 213 17.03 26.59 -14.46
N GLN A 214 16.96 26.41 -13.14
CA GLN A 214 18.13 26.38 -12.26
C GLN A 214 18.84 25.03 -12.29
N VAL A 215 18.08 23.92 -12.33
CA VAL A 215 18.61 22.56 -12.20
C VAL A 215 19.01 21.99 -13.56
N TYR A 216 18.29 22.33 -14.62
CA TYR A 216 18.45 21.77 -15.96
C TYR A 216 18.57 22.86 -17.03
N PRO A 217 19.56 23.78 -16.93
CA PRO A 217 19.72 24.87 -17.88
C PRO A 217 19.97 24.37 -19.32
N GLU A 218 20.59 23.21 -19.48
CA GLU A 218 20.84 22.56 -20.77
C GLU A 218 19.56 22.19 -21.53
N HIS A 219 18.45 22.02 -20.80
CA HIS A 219 17.15 21.70 -21.37
C HIS A 219 16.31 22.94 -21.70
N VAL A 220 16.85 24.15 -21.49
CA VAL A 220 16.18 25.43 -21.73
C VAL A 220 16.79 26.12 -22.94
N VAL A 221 16.04 26.18 -24.03
CA VAL A 221 16.45 26.88 -25.26
C VAL A 221 15.85 28.28 -25.26
N ILE A 222 16.71 29.30 -25.24
CA ILE A 222 16.30 30.70 -25.35
C ILE A 222 16.35 31.11 -26.82
N SER A 223 15.18 31.43 -27.38
CA SER A 223 15.07 31.97 -28.74
C SER A 223 15.66 33.38 -28.79
N PRO A 224 16.18 33.84 -29.95
CA PRO A 224 16.70 35.21 -30.10
C PRO A 224 15.64 36.29 -29.84
N GLU A 225 14.35 35.95 -29.96
CA GLU A 225 13.20 36.81 -29.63
C GLU A 225 12.91 36.88 -28.11
N GLY A 226 13.71 36.22 -27.27
CA GLY A 226 13.52 36.15 -25.81
C GLY A 226 12.55 35.08 -25.34
N GLY A 227 11.92 34.32 -26.25
CA GLY A 227 11.03 33.21 -25.90
C GLY A 227 11.79 31.98 -25.41
N LYS A 228 11.45 31.47 -24.22
CA LYS A 228 12.01 30.22 -23.66
C LYS A 228 11.22 29.01 -24.14
N ARG A 229 11.92 27.94 -24.55
CA ARG A 229 11.36 26.63 -24.87
C ARG A 229 12.04 25.55 -24.02
N TYR A 230 11.24 24.68 -23.43
CA TYR A 230 11.71 23.57 -22.60
C TYR A 230 11.72 22.30 -23.43
N THR A 231 12.86 21.62 -23.48
CA THR A 231 13.02 20.36 -24.20
C THR A 231 12.82 19.18 -23.25
N LEU A 232 12.09 18.16 -23.70
CA LEU A 232 11.93 16.91 -22.96
C LEU A 232 13.13 16.00 -23.23
N LYS A 233 13.42 15.13 -22.27
CA LYS A 233 14.47 14.11 -22.35
C LYS A 233 14.13 13.00 -23.34
#